data_AF-A0A7K5IAX8-F1
#
_entry.id   AF-A0A7K5IAX8-F1
#
_cell.length_a   1.000
_cell.length_b   1.000
_cell.length_c   1.000
_cell.angle_alpha   90.00
_cell.angle_beta   90.00
_cell.angle_gamma   90.00
#
_symmetry.space_group_name_H-M   'P 1'
#
loop_
_entity.id
_entity.type
_entity.pdbx_description
1 polymer ?
#
loop_
_entity_poly.entity_id
_entity_poly.type
_entity_poly.pdbx_seq_one_letter_code
_entity_poly.pdbx_strand_id
1 'polypeptide(L)'
;WIHGVLQRADRDKDNRMSFREVKSMLRMINIDMDDGYAYKLFKECDRSGNERLEGWELEEFCRRLLRRPELEELFGRYSGEDHVLSAEELQEFLRDQGEDASPHQALSIIHTYELNDKAKQQDLMTLDGFMMYLLSAAGDILNQEHTKVHQDMTQPLCHYFISSSHNTYLTHNQIGGTSSTEAYVRALMAGCRCVELDCWEGSDGEPVVYHGHTLTSKILFRDVIESIRDYAFKRSPYPVILSLENHCGLEQQATMARHMKTILGAMLLTEPLEGQDPHNLPSPEVRTATCPPRCPHGPSQPSAWPFLLQQLKGKVLVKGKKLPEPWQEPQGVTSVSNPEEEEEEEEEEEEKLQEGRRTWQVRSNQGCGARGPRH
;
A
#
# COMPACT_ATOMS: atom_id res chain seq x y z
N TRP A 1 -26.44 -15.96 2.04
CA TRP A 1 -26.21 -14.51 2.20
C TRP A 1 -27.41 -13.67 1.74
N ILE A 2 -27.86 -13.78 0.48
CA ILE A 2 -28.97 -12.98 -0.06
C ILE A 2 -30.28 -13.09 0.75
N HIS A 3 -30.65 -14.29 1.23
CA HIS A 3 -31.81 -14.47 2.12
C HIS A 3 -31.74 -13.65 3.42
N GLY A 4 -30.55 -13.47 3.99
CA GLY A 4 -30.35 -12.64 5.18
C GLY A 4 -30.44 -11.15 4.89
N VAL A 5 -30.12 -10.72 3.67
CA VAL A 5 -30.37 -9.34 3.21
C VAL A 5 -31.86 -9.12 3.01
N LEU A 6 -32.54 -10.06 2.34
CA LEU A 6 -33.98 -10.00 2.08
C LEU A 6 -34.78 -9.90 3.38
N GLN A 7 -34.49 -10.73 4.39
CA GLN A 7 -35.13 -10.67 5.70
C GLN A 7 -34.93 -9.35 6.45
N ARG A 8 -33.82 -8.64 6.22
CA ARG A 8 -33.59 -7.31 6.82
C ARG A 8 -34.27 -6.19 6.04
N ALA A 9 -34.46 -6.39 4.75
CA ALA A 9 -35.10 -5.43 3.87
C ALA A 9 -36.63 -5.48 3.97
N ASP A 10 -37.20 -6.66 4.24
CA ASP A 10 -38.61 -6.87 4.61
C ASP A 10 -38.89 -6.26 6.00
N ARG A 11 -39.50 -5.06 6.03
CA ARG A 11 -39.71 -4.30 7.27
C ARG A 11 -41.03 -4.66 7.95
N ASP A 12 -42.04 -5.02 7.17
CA ASP A 12 -43.36 -5.39 7.68
C ASP A 12 -43.46 -6.89 8.03
N LYS A 13 -42.44 -7.69 7.68
CA LYS A 13 -42.26 -9.12 7.97
C LYS A 13 -43.36 -9.98 7.37
N ASP A 14 -43.89 -9.56 6.23
CA ASP A 14 -44.94 -10.31 5.54
C ASP A 14 -44.40 -11.34 4.54
N ASN A 15 -43.06 -11.49 4.45
CA ASN A 15 -42.33 -12.32 3.49
C ASN A 15 -42.55 -11.92 2.03
N ARG A 16 -42.94 -10.68 1.78
CA ARG A 16 -43.11 -10.08 0.47
C ARG A 16 -42.31 -8.79 0.40
N MET A 17 -41.94 -8.40 -0.81
CA MET A 17 -41.09 -7.23 -1.01
C MET A 17 -41.87 -6.17 -1.79
N SER A 18 -42.26 -5.09 -1.12
CA SER A 18 -42.73 -3.89 -1.81
C SER A 18 -41.57 -3.21 -2.54
N PHE A 19 -41.86 -2.36 -3.54
CA PHE A 19 -40.80 -1.63 -4.26
C PHE A 19 -39.91 -0.78 -3.32
N ARG A 20 -40.49 -0.24 -2.24
CA ARG A 20 -39.73 0.51 -1.22
C ARG A 20 -38.72 -0.38 -0.49
N GLU A 21 -39.08 -1.62 -0.22
CA GLU A 21 -38.22 -2.59 0.45
C GLU A 21 -37.15 -3.12 -0.51
N VAL A 22 -37.48 -3.31 -1.80
CA VAL A 22 -36.50 -3.60 -2.84
C VAL A 22 -35.45 -2.49 -2.95
N LYS A 23 -35.86 -1.22 -2.95
CA LYS A 23 -34.92 -0.09 -2.93
C LYS A 23 -34.05 -0.06 -1.68
N SER A 24 -34.61 -0.42 -0.53
CA SER A 24 -33.86 -0.58 0.72
C SER A 24 -32.83 -1.71 0.60
N MET A 25 -33.23 -2.86 0.05
CA MET A 25 -32.36 -4.01 -0.21
C MET A 25 -31.19 -3.62 -1.10
N LEU A 26 -31.42 -2.95 -2.24
CA LEU A 26 -30.37 -2.50 -3.17
C LEU A 26 -29.31 -1.65 -2.46
N ARG A 27 -29.73 -0.71 -1.61
CA ARG A 27 -28.83 0.11 -0.79
C ARG A 27 -28.05 -0.73 0.23
N MET A 28 -28.68 -1.72 0.85
CA MET A 28 -28.00 -2.61 1.81
C MET A 28 -26.89 -3.45 1.18
N ILE A 29 -26.99 -3.75 -0.12
CA ILE A 29 -25.97 -4.48 -0.88
C ILE A 29 -25.08 -3.55 -1.73
N ASN A 30 -25.13 -2.25 -1.45
CA ASN A 30 -24.33 -1.22 -2.12
C ASN A 30 -24.49 -1.20 -3.66
N ILE A 31 -25.69 -1.52 -4.15
CA ILE A 31 -26.06 -1.34 -5.56
C ILE A 31 -26.72 0.03 -5.69
N ASP A 32 -26.01 0.94 -6.37
CA ASP A 32 -26.57 2.22 -6.80
C ASP A 32 -27.18 2.04 -8.19
N MET A 33 -28.51 2.01 -8.24
CA MET A 33 -29.29 1.74 -9.44
C MET A 33 -30.34 2.84 -9.61
N ASP A 34 -30.54 3.27 -10.85
CA ASP A 34 -31.59 4.21 -11.20
C ASP A 34 -32.98 3.69 -10.76
N ASP A 35 -33.73 4.55 -10.07
CA ASP A 35 -35.04 4.20 -9.50
C ASP A 35 -36.03 3.76 -10.60
N GLY A 36 -35.97 4.38 -11.79
CA GLY A 36 -36.84 4.06 -12.91
C GLY A 36 -36.53 2.68 -13.49
N TYR A 37 -35.25 2.34 -13.64
CA TYR A 37 -34.82 1.01 -14.07
C TYR A 37 -35.16 -0.07 -13.02
N ALA A 38 -34.89 0.20 -11.74
CA ALA A 38 -35.25 -0.71 -10.66
C ALA A 38 -36.76 -0.97 -10.60
N TYR A 39 -37.58 0.08 -10.79
CA TYR A 39 -39.04 -0.04 -10.82
C TYR A 39 -39.53 -0.82 -12.04
N LYS A 40 -38.92 -0.59 -13.21
CA LYS A 40 -39.22 -1.37 -14.43
C LYS A 40 -38.94 -2.85 -14.19
N LEU A 41 -37.77 -3.19 -13.65
CA LEU A 41 -37.39 -4.56 -13.35
C LEU A 41 -38.34 -5.20 -12.32
N PHE A 42 -38.71 -4.45 -11.28
CA PHE A 42 -39.69 -4.86 -10.28
C PHE A 42 -41.04 -5.21 -10.94
N LYS A 43 -41.59 -4.32 -11.77
CA LYS A 43 -42.87 -4.54 -12.46
C LYS A 43 -42.83 -5.70 -13.45
N GLU A 44 -41.70 -5.96 -14.09
CA GLU A 44 -41.55 -7.12 -14.98
C GLU A 44 -41.56 -8.46 -14.21
N CYS A 45 -41.17 -8.44 -12.93
CA CYS A 45 -41.14 -9.62 -12.07
C CYS A 45 -42.43 -9.82 -11.26
N ASP A 46 -43.20 -8.74 -10.98
CA ASP A 46 -44.53 -8.77 -10.34
C ASP A 46 -45.59 -9.32 -11.31
N ARG A 47 -45.69 -10.65 -11.35
CA ARG A 47 -46.57 -11.40 -12.25
C ARG A 47 -47.94 -11.63 -11.64
N SER A 48 -48.02 -11.62 -10.32
CA SER A 48 -49.24 -11.60 -9.52
C SER A 48 -49.99 -10.26 -9.64
N GLY A 49 -49.30 -9.17 -9.97
CA GLY A 49 -49.86 -7.84 -10.14
C GLY A 49 -50.29 -7.19 -8.83
N ASN A 50 -49.76 -7.68 -7.70
CA ASN A 50 -50.16 -7.26 -6.36
C ASN A 50 -49.26 -6.15 -5.78
N GLU A 51 -48.34 -5.62 -6.59
CA GLU A 51 -47.34 -4.61 -6.23
C GLU A 51 -46.35 -5.05 -5.15
N ARG A 52 -46.15 -6.36 -5.02
CA ARG A 52 -45.15 -6.99 -4.16
C ARG A 52 -44.48 -8.14 -4.92
N LEU A 53 -43.24 -8.45 -4.59
CA LEU A 53 -42.56 -9.66 -5.06
C LEU A 53 -42.59 -10.71 -3.96
N GLU A 54 -43.09 -11.91 -4.27
CA GLU A 54 -43.10 -13.04 -3.34
C GLU A 54 -42.58 -14.33 -3.97
N GLY A 55 -41.94 -15.18 -3.17
CA GLY A 55 -41.41 -16.48 -3.59
C GLY A 55 -40.57 -16.40 -4.87
N TRP A 56 -41.06 -17.03 -5.93
CA TRP A 56 -40.38 -17.13 -7.23
C TRP A 56 -40.20 -15.80 -7.96
N GLU A 57 -41.07 -14.81 -7.73
CA GLU A 57 -40.98 -13.48 -8.36
C GLU A 57 -39.77 -12.71 -7.80
N LEU A 58 -39.53 -12.87 -6.50
CA LEU A 58 -38.38 -12.31 -5.81
C LEU A 58 -37.08 -13.00 -6.24
N GLU A 59 -37.11 -14.33 -6.40
CA GLU A 59 -35.98 -15.08 -6.96
C GLU A 59 -35.66 -14.66 -8.40
N GLU A 60 -36.67 -14.47 -9.25
CA GLU A 60 -36.50 -13.96 -10.63
C GLU A 60 -35.95 -12.54 -10.63
N PHE A 61 -36.45 -11.66 -9.76
CA PHE A 61 -35.91 -10.31 -9.61
C PHE A 61 -34.42 -10.35 -9.23
N CYS A 62 -34.04 -11.12 -8.21
CA CYS A 62 -32.64 -11.27 -7.80
C CYS A 62 -31.77 -11.87 -8.92
N ARG A 63 -32.26 -12.89 -9.63
CA ARG A 63 -31.57 -13.52 -10.75
C ARG A 63 -31.30 -12.51 -11.87
N ARG A 64 -32.29 -11.70 -12.24
CA ARG A 64 -32.14 -10.66 -13.26
C ARG A 64 -31.25 -9.51 -12.81
N LEU A 65 -31.35 -9.12 -11.54
CA LEU A 65 -30.54 -8.06 -10.94
C LEU A 65 -29.05 -8.42 -10.93
N LEU A 66 -28.73 -9.67 -10.60
CA LEU A 66 -27.36 -10.16 -10.48
C LEU A 66 -26.83 -10.75 -11.80
N ARG A 67 -27.62 -10.70 -12.87
CA ARG A 67 -27.24 -11.23 -14.18
C ARG A 67 -26.07 -10.43 -14.75
N ARG A 68 -25.06 -11.13 -15.25
CA ARG A 68 -23.85 -10.56 -15.88
C ARG A 68 -23.69 -11.13 -17.29
N PRO A 69 -24.39 -10.56 -18.31
CA PRO A 69 -24.39 -11.10 -19.67
C PRO A 69 -23.00 -11.21 -20.28
N GLU A 70 -22.08 -10.32 -19.91
CA GLU A 70 -20.69 -10.37 -20.36
C GLU A 70 -19.91 -11.56 -19.78
N LEU A 71 -20.25 -11.98 -18.56
CA LEU A 71 -19.67 -13.17 -17.94
C LEU A 71 -20.32 -14.45 -18.46
N GLU A 72 -21.62 -14.42 -18.76
CA GLU A 72 -22.32 -15.50 -19.46
C GLU A 72 -21.70 -15.74 -20.85
N GLU A 73 -21.47 -14.67 -21.61
CA GLU A 73 -20.83 -14.76 -22.93
C GLU A 73 -19.41 -15.28 -22.82
N LEU A 74 -18.62 -14.77 -21.86
CA LEU A 74 -17.26 -15.24 -21.62
C LEU A 74 -17.24 -16.73 -21.25
N PHE A 75 -18.06 -17.14 -20.29
CA PHE A 75 -18.18 -18.53 -19.86
C PHE A 75 -18.59 -19.43 -21.02
N GLY A 76 -19.59 -19.01 -21.81
CA GLY A 76 -20.09 -19.75 -22.98
C GLY A 76 -19.08 -19.93 -24.10
N ARG A 77 -17.99 -19.13 -24.15
CA ARG A 77 -16.90 -19.36 -25.12
C ARG A 77 -16.08 -20.61 -24.80
N TYR A 78 -16.05 -21.03 -23.54
CA TYR A 78 -15.24 -22.16 -23.08
C TYR A 78 -16.09 -23.36 -22.65
N SER A 79 -17.33 -23.16 -22.18
CA SER A 79 -18.17 -24.19 -21.56
C SER A 79 -18.97 -25.08 -22.52
N GLY A 80 -18.61 -25.12 -23.80
CA GLY A 80 -19.31 -25.92 -24.82
C GLY A 80 -20.85 -25.81 -24.84
N GLU A 81 -21.50 -26.90 -25.26
CA GLU A 81 -22.97 -27.02 -25.33
C GLU A 81 -23.62 -27.48 -24.00
N ASP A 82 -22.84 -28.07 -23.09
CA ASP A 82 -23.31 -28.57 -21.79
C ASP A 82 -23.32 -27.51 -20.69
N HIS A 83 -22.79 -26.31 -20.98
CA HIS A 83 -22.81 -25.14 -20.10
C HIS A 83 -22.13 -25.38 -18.75
N VAL A 84 -21.06 -26.17 -18.76
CA VAL A 84 -20.15 -26.40 -17.63
C VAL A 84 -18.71 -26.34 -18.13
N LEU A 85 -17.76 -26.04 -17.23
CA LEU A 85 -16.33 -26.08 -17.53
C LEU A 85 -15.70 -27.31 -16.90
N SER A 86 -15.07 -28.14 -17.71
CA SER A 86 -14.08 -29.12 -17.27
C SER A 86 -12.79 -28.44 -16.78
N ALA A 87 -11.93 -29.20 -16.11
CA ALA A 87 -10.60 -28.73 -15.72
C ALA A 87 -9.75 -28.33 -16.93
N GLU A 88 -9.88 -29.05 -18.05
CA GLU A 88 -9.19 -28.76 -19.29
C GLU A 88 -9.68 -27.45 -19.93
N GLU A 89 -10.99 -27.21 -19.99
CA GLU A 89 -11.57 -25.97 -20.53
C GLU A 89 -11.27 -24.76 -19.63
N LEU A 90 -11.30 -24.94 -18.30
CA LEU A 90 -10.86 -23.90 -17.38
C LEU A 90 -9.36 -23.60 -17.57
N GLN A 91 -8.54 -24.62 -17.79
CA GLN A 91 -7.12 -24.42 -18.07
C GLN A 91 -6.90 -23.64 -19.37
N GLU A 92 -7.69 -23.90 -20.41
CA GLU A 92 -7.66 -23.13 -21.65
C GLU A 92 -7.99 -21.66 -21.41
N PHE A 93 -9.05 -21.37 -20.65
CA PHE A 93 -9.38 -20.00 -20.24
C PHE A 93 -8.21 -19.30 -19.55
N LEU A 94 -7.54 -19.96 -18.59
CA LEU A 94 -6.41 -19.39 -17.86
C LEU A 94 -5.21 -19.11 -18.79
N ARG A 95 -4.92 -20.01 -19.73
CA ARG A 95 -3.85 -19.81 -20.71
C ARG A 95 -4.12 -18.63 -21.63
N ASP A 96 -5.37 -18.42 -22.03
CA ASP A 96 -5.76 -17.27 -22.84
C ASP A 96 -5.63 -15.94 -22.08
N GLN A 97 -5.64 -15.98 -20.73
CA GLN A 97 -5.30 -14.83 -19.89
C GLN A 97 -3.78 -14.63 -19.71
N GLY A 98 -2.95 -15.53 -20.27
CA GLY A 98 -1.50 -15.51 -20.13
C GLY A 98 -0.99 -16.23 -18.88
N GLU A 99 -1.81 -17.03 -18.21
CA GLU A 99 -1.39 -17.85 -17.07
C GLU A 99 -0.83 -19.21 -17.53
N ASP A 100 0.32 -19.61 -17.00
CA ASP A 100 0.86 -20.96 -17.19
C ASP A 100 0.24 -21.94 -16.19
N ALA A 101 -1.08 -22.12 -16.31
CA ALA A 101 -1.86 -22.92 -15.37
C ALA A 101 -1.64 -24.41 -15.59
N SER A 102 -1.29 -25.15 -14.53
CA SER A 102 -1.23 -26.61 -14.57
C SER A 102 -2.64 -27.24 -14.48
N PRO A 103 -2.86 -28.49 -14.94
CA PRO A 103 -4.16 -29.15 -14.77
C PRO A 103 -4.59 -29.26 -13.30
N HIS A 104 -3.61 -29.46 -12.40
CA HIS A 104 -3.84 -29.49 -10.96
C HIS A 104 -4.31 -28.14 -10.41
N GLN A 105 -3.84 -27.03 -10.98
CA GLN A 105 -4.28 -25.70 -10.59
C GLN A 105 -5.73 -25.45 -11.01
N ALA A 106 -6.09 -25.79 -12.25
CA ALA A 106 -7.48 -25.69 -12.72
C ALA A 106 -8.42 -26.52 -11.82
N LEU A 107 -8.08 -27.78 -11.53
CA LEU A 107 -8.83 -28.61 -10.59
C LEU A 107 -8.93 -27.97 -9.20
N SER A 108 -7.82 -27.46 -8.67
CA SER A 108 -7.83 -26.78 -7.37
C SER A 108 -8.79 -25.59 -7.37
N ILE A 109 -8.87 -24.82 -8.46
CA ILE A 109 -9.80 -23.69 -8.57
C ILE A 109 -11.25 -24.21 -8.54
N ILE A 110 -11.58 -25.25 -9.30
CA ILE A 110 -12.91 -25.89 -9.30
C ILE A 110 -13.30 -26.33 -7.88
N HIS A 111 -12.45 -27.11 -7.22
CA HIS A 111 -12.72 -27.60 -5.87
C HIS A 111 -12.86 -26.47 -4.83
N THR A 112 -12.17 -25.35 -5.04
CA THR A 112 -12.21 -24.20 -4.14
C THR A 112 -13.49 -23.37 -4.31
N TYR A 113 -13.88 -23.06 -5.55
CA TYR A 113 -14.88 -22.03 -5.83
C TYR A 113 -16.24 -22.56 -6.31
N GLU A 114 -16.32 -23.80 -6.78
CA GLU A 114 -17.59 -24.38 -7.20
C GLU A 114 -18.55 -24.51 -6.02
N LEU A 115 -19.81 -24.10 -6.23
CA LEU A 115 -20.85 -24.09 -5.20
C LEU A 115 -21.73 -25.35 -5.25
N ASN A 116 -21.85 -25.98 -6.42
CA ASN A 116 -22.65 -27.18 -6.63
C ASN A 116 -21.81 -28.45 -6.34
N ASP A 117 -22.16 -29.16 -5.26
CA ASP A 117 -21.43 -30.37 -4.83
C ASP A 117 -21.40 -31.48 -5.89
N LYS A 118 -22.43 -31.60 -6.74
CA LYS A 118 -22.45 -32.62 -7.80
C LYS A 118 -21.48 -32.28 -8.92
N ALA A 119 -21.45 -31.02 -9.35
CA ALA A 119 -20.50 -30.54 -10.34
C ALA A 119 -19.06 -30.69 -9.83
N LYS A 120 -18.83 -30.29 -8.57
CA LYS A 120 -17.53 -30.43 -7.89
C LYS A 120 -17.05 -31.88 -7.81
N GLN A 121 -17.94 -32.83 -7.51
CA GLN A 121 -17.61 -34.27 -7.49
C GLN A 121 -17.24 -34.84 -8.87
N GLN A 122 -17.66 -34.16 -9.93
CA GLN A 122 -17.36 -34.52 -11.32
C GLN A 122 -16.22 -33.70 -11.90
N ASP A 123 -15.51 -32.91 -11.08
CA ASP A 123 -14.46 -31.99 -11.53
C ASP A 123 -14.95 -30.96 -12.57
N LEU A 124 -16.21 -30.53 -12.43
CA LEU A 124 -16.87 -29.54 -13.28
C LEU A 124 -17.14 -28.24 -12.53
N MET A 125 -17.08 -27.13 -13.25
CA MET A 125 -17.42 -25.79 -12.77
C MET A 125 -18.61 -25.21 -13.52
N THR A 126 -19.57 -24.68 -12.76
CA THR A 126 -20.74 -23.96 -13.25
C THR A 126 -20.44 -22.47 -13.39
N LEU A 127 -21.31 -21.72 -14.07
CA LEU A 127 -21.19 -20.26 -14.17
C LEU A 127 -21.07 -19.59 -12.79
N ASP A 128 -21.84 -20.05 -11.80
CA ASP A 128 -21.78 -19.51 -10.44
C ASP A 128 -20.39 -19.73 -9.82
N GLY A 129 -19.82 -20.94 -9.98
CA GLY A 129 -18.46 -21.25 -9.52
C GLY A 129 -17.40 -20.41 -10.24
N PHE A 130 -17.55 -20.19 -11.54
CA PHE A 130 -16.68 -19.34 -12.33
C PHE A 130 -16.73 -17.87 -11.90
N MET A 131 -17.93 -17.35 -11.64
CA MET A 131 -18.10 -15.99 -11.08
C MET A 131 -17.47 -15.87 -9.69
N MET A 132 -17.61 -16.89 -8.84
CA MET A 132 -16.97 -16.92 -7.53
C MET A 132 -15.44 -16.90 -7.64
N TYR A 133 -14.88 -17.61 -8.62
CA TYR A 133 -13.45 -17.57 -8.93
C TYR A 133 -13.01 -16.16 -9.38
N LEU A 134 -13.69 -15.55 -10.36
CA LEU A 134 -13.33 -14.22 -10.87
C LEU A 134 -13.41 -13.11 -9.80
N LEU A 135 -14.28 -13.27 -8.81
CA LEU A 135 -14.41 -12.34 -7.68
C LEU A 135 -13.47 -12.66 -6.51
N SER A 136 -12.70 -13.73 -6.60
CA SER A 136 -11.78 -14.16 -5.56
C SER A 136 -10.40 -13.52 -5.72
N ALA A 137 -9.56 -13.65 -4.68
CA ALA A 137 -8.15 -13.27 -4.77
C ALA A 137 -7.38 -14.01 -5.89
N ALA A 138 -7.81 -15.23 -6.25
CA ALA A 138 -7.16 -15.99 -7.32
C ALA A 138 -7.50 -15.45 -8.73
N GLY A 139 -8.65 -14.77 -8.88
CA GLY A 139 -9.04 -14.10 -10.12
C GLY A 139 -8.75 -12.60 -10.12
N ASP A 140 -8.02 -12.09 -9.12
CA ASP A 140 -7.70 -10.68 -8.98
C ASP A 140 -6.68 -10.26 -10.05
N ILE A 141 -6.84 -9.05 -10.59
CA ILE A 141 -5.88 -8.45 -11.53
C ILE A 141 -4.50 -8.24 -10.88
N LEU A 142 -4.46 -8.13 -9.55
CA LEU A 142 -3.22 -8.04 -8.80
C LEU A 142 -2.66 -9.44 -8.54
N ASN A 143 -1.42 -9.68 -8.97
CA ASN A 143 -0.70 -10.89 -8.59
C ASN A 143 -0.57 -10.95 -7.06
N GLN A 144 -1.26 -11.91 -6.45
CA GLN A 144 -1.31 -12.05 -5.00
C GLN A 144 0.06 -12.40 -4.40
N GLU A 145 0.99 -13.00 -5.16
CA GLU A 145 2.36 -13.25 -4.70
C GLU A 145 3.10 -11.93 -4.42
N HIS A 146 2.75 -10.85 -5.13
CA HIS A 146 3.36 -9.53 -4.95
C HIS A 146 2.81 -8.76 -3.75
N THR A 147 1.80 -9.29 -3.04
CA THR A 147 1.31 -8.72 -1.78
C THR A 147 2.27 -8.94 -0.61
N LYS A 148 3.23 -9.86 -0.78
CA LYS A 148 4.34 -10.11 0.13
C LYS A 148 5.65 -9.64 -0.51
N VAL A 149 6.70 -9.57 0.30
CA VAL A 149 8.05 -9.31 -0.20
C VAL A 149 8.45 -10.45 -1.14
N HIS A 150 8.64 -10.13 -2.41
CA HIS A 150 8.97 -11.08 -3.49
C HIS A 150 10.26 -10.70 -4.23
N GLN A 151 10.78 -9.49 -4.02
CA GLN A 151 11.98 -8.98 -4.67
C GLN A 151 13.24 -9.41 -3.91
N ASP A 152 14.38 -9.44 -4.60
CA ASP A 152 15.67 -9.63 -3.95
C ASP A 152 16.00 -8.41 -3.07
N MET A 153 15.92 -8.60 -1.76
CA MET A 153 16.19 -7.55 -0.77
C MET A 153 17.66 -7.50 -0.33
N THR A 154 18.55 -8.23 -1.01
CA THR A 154 19.98 -8.35 -0.66
C THR A 154 20.90 -7.43 -1.48
N GLN A 155 20.37 -6.69 -2.45
CA GLN A 155 21.09 -5.64 -3.19
C GLN A 155 21.35 -4.41 -2.29
N PRO A 156 22.33 -3.55 -2.60
CA PRO A 156 22.57 -2.29 -1.90
C PRO A 156 21.36 -1.35 -1.88
N LEU A 157 21.19 -0.54 -0.84
CA LEU A 157 20.05 0.39 -0.71
C LEU A 157 19.81 1.29 -1.93
N CYS A 158 20.85 1.69 -2.67
CA CYS A 158 20.73 2.51 -3.88
C CYS A 158 20.06 1.81 -5.08
N HIS A 159 19.76 0.51 -4.98
CA HIS A 159 19.08 -0.25 -6.03
C HIS A 159 17.55 -0.25 -5.90
N TYR A 160 16.99 0.33 -4.83
CA TYR A 160 15.55 0.30 -4.56
C TYR A 160 14.94 1.69 -4.64
N PHE A 161 13.69 1.74 -5.11
CA PHE A 161 12.83 2.88 -4.83
C PHE A 161 12.37 2.84 -3.37
N ILE A 162 12.62 3.92 -2.65
CA ILE A 162 12.27 4.03 -1.23
C ILE A 162 11.05 4.96 -1.11
N SER A 163 9.96 4.43 -0.56
CA SER A 163 8.76 5.24 -0.24
C SER A 163 9.16 6.34 0.75
N SER A 164 9.05 7.59 0.33
CA SER A 164 9.60 8.75 1.01
C SER A 164 8.56 9.86 1.13
N SER A 165 8.55 10.56 2.26
CA SER A 165 7.64 11.67 2.54
C SER A 165 8.42 12.96 2.73
N HIS A 166 8.02 14.00 1.99
CA HIS A 166 8.51 15.36 2.15
C HIS A 166 7.70 16.11 3.20
N ASN A 167 8.33 16.98 4.00
CA ASN A 167 7.75 17.76 5.10
C ASN A 167 6.72 16.95 5.90
N THR A 168 7.15 15.78 6.39
CA THR A 168 6.26 14.74 6.94
C THR A 168 5.38 15.25 8.08
N TYR A 169 5.85 16.24 8.84
CA TYR A 169 5.13 16.83 9.95
C TYR A 169 3.86 17.60 9.52
N LEU A 170 3.78 18.11 8.28
CA LEU A 170 2.65 18.91 7.81
C LEU A 170 1.43 18.05 7.48
N THR A 171 0.27 18.46 7.97
CA THR A 171 -1.00 17.78 7.67
C THR A 171 -1.78 18.42 6.52
N HIS A 172 -1.46 19.66 6.14
CA HIS A 172 -2.19 20.47 5.15
C HIS A 172 -1.22 21.29 4.27
N ASN A 173 -1.46 22.59 4.10
CA ASN A 173 -0.70 23.49 3.26
C ASN A 173 0.66 23.89 3.87
N GLN A 174 1.62 24.23 2.99
CA GLN A 174 3.00 24.56 3.35
C GLN A 174 3.15 25.87 4.16
N ILE A 175 2.18 26.80 4.07
CA ILE A 175 2.34 28.16 4.63
C ILE A 175 1.66 28.34 6.00
N GLY A 176 0.53 27.65 6.23
CA GLY A 176 -0.28 27.83 7.45
C GLY A 176 -0.94 26.55 7.95
N GLY A 177 -0.43 25.40 7.52
CA GLY A 177 -0.92 24.10 7.93
C GLY A 177 -0.50 23.75 9.35
N THR A 178 -1.19 22.78 9.96
CA THR A 178 -0.78 22.26 11.26
C THR A 178 0.28 21.19 11.11
N SER A 179 1.31 21.28 11.95
CA SER A 179 2.31 20.23 12.16
C SER A 179 1.79 19.25 13.22
N SER A 180 1.98 17.95 12.99
CA SER A 180 1.47 16.91 13.89
C SER A 180 2.33 15.65 13.89
N THR A 181 2.52 15.06 15.08
CA THR A 181 3.11 13.73 15.23
C THR A 181 2.28 12.64 14.55
N GLU A 182 0.96 12.81 14.46
CA GLU A 182 0.06 11.88 13.76
C GLU A 182 0.34 11.83 12.24
N ALA A 183 0.96 12.87 11.67
CA ALA A 183 1.39 12.84 10.28
C ALA A 183 2.50 11.79 10.05
N TYR A 184 3.46 11.68 10.98
CA TYR A 184 4.47 10.61 10.98
C TYR A 184 3.84 9.23 11.16
N VAL A 185 2.87 9.10 12.08
CA VAL A 185 2.14 7.84 12.31
C VAL A 185 1.48 7.38 11.02
N ARG A 186 0.71 8.26 10.35
CA ARG A 186 0.03 7.94 9.09
C ARG A 186 1.01 7.56 7.98
N ALA A 187 2.12 8.30 7.83
CA ALA A 187 3.14 8.00 6.83
C ALA A 187 3.76 6.60 7.06
N LEU A 188 4.19 6.30 8.28
CA LEU A 188 4.79 5.01 8.63
C LEU A 188 3.78 3.85 8.50
N MET A 189 2.51 4.07 8.87
CA MET A 189 1.44 3.09 8.72
C MET A 189 1.00 2.87 7.27
N ALA A 190 1.29 3.81 6.37
CA ALA A 190 1.17 3.63 4.92
C ALA A 190 2.39 2.92 4.30
N GLY A 191 3.41 2.59 5.09
CA GLY A 191 4.62 1.90 4.64
C GLY A 191 5.78 2.82 4.27
N CYS A 192 5.66 4.14 4.45
CA CYS A 192 6.74 5.10 4.18
C CYS A 192 8.01 4.72 4.97
N ARG A 193 9.17 4.79 4.32
CA ARG A 193 10.49 4.39 4.85
C ARG A 193 11.49 5.55 4.97
N CYS A 194 11.17 6.74 4.44
CA CYS A 194 11.96 7.95 4.67
C CYS A 194 11.05 9.09 5.10
N VAL A 195 11.30 9.67 6.27
CA VAL A 195 10.51 10.77 6.83
C VAL A 195 11.42 11.96 7.12
N GLU A 196 10.86 13.15 6.99
CA GLU A 196 11.57 14.42 7.08
C GLU A 196 11.26 15.15 8.38
N LEU A 197 12.28 15.78 8.96
CA LEU A 197 12.22 16.53 10.20
C LEU A 197 13.01 17.84 10.05
N ASP A 198 12.28 18.95 9.95
CA ASP A 198 12.86 20.29 9.86
C ASP A 198 13.04 20.84 11.27
N CYS A 199 14.25 20.70 11.79
CA CYS A 199 14.57 20.87 13.20
C CYS A 199 15.08 22.28 13.46
N TRP A 200 14.36 23.02 14.31
CA TRP A 200 14.64 24.40 14.68
C TRP A 200 14.79 24.56 16.19
N GLU A 201 15.44 25.64 16.62
CA GLU A 201 15.55 25.95 18.04
C GLU A 201 14.17 26.21 18.67
N GLY A 202 13.92 25.56 19.80
CA GLY A 202 12.76 25.82 20.65
C GLY A 202 13.14 26.47 21.97
N SER A 203 12.11 26.80 22.77
CA SER A 203 12.28 27.35 24.11
C SER A 203 12.79 26.28 25.09
N ASP A 204 13.38 26.73 26.20
CA ASP A 204 13.84 25.86 27.30
C ASP A 204 14.85 24.77 26.89
N GLY A 205 15.57 25.00 25.78
CA GLY A 205 16.58 24.07 25.26
C GLY A 205 16.00 22.83 24.56
N GLU A 206 14.70 22.81 24.29
CA GLU A 206 14.00 21.71 23.60
C GLU A 206 13.79 22.02 22.10
N PRO A 207 14.39 21.24 21.18
CA PRO A 207 14.22 21.43 19.75
C PRO A 207 12.79 21.17 19.28
N VAL A 208 12.37 21.89 18.24
CA VAL A 208 11.04 21.78 17.63
C VAL A 208 11.13 21.43 16.15
N VAL A 209 10.04 20.89 15.61
CA VAL A 209 9.87 20.58 14.19
C VAL A 209 8.73 21.41 13.62
N TYR A 210 9.00 22.16 12.55
CA TYR A 210 8.02 22.93 11.77
C TYR A 210 8.65 23.48 10.48
N HIS A 211 7.82 24.06 9.60
CA HIS A 211 8.32 24.68 8.38
C HIS A 211 8.82 26.10 8.68
N GLY A 212 10.14 26.30 8.54
CA GLY A 212 10.82 27.57 8.83
C GLY A 212 10.17 28.78 8.15
N HIS A 213 10.27 29.96 8.76
CA HIS A 213 9.77 31.22 8.18
C HIS A 213 8.26 31.25 7.79
N THR A 214 7.46 30.29 8.26
CA THR A 214 6.01 30.21 7.99
C THR A 214 5.14 30.31 9.25
N LEU A 215 3.82 30.28 9.06
CA LEU A 215 2.82 30.31 10.14
C LEU A 215 2.39 28.90 10.59
N THR A 216 3.14 27.87 10.22
CA THR A 216 2.84 26.49 10.61
C THR A 216 3.00 26.28 12.12
N SER A 217 2.18 25.42 12.71
CA SER A 217 2.30 25.09 14.14
C SER A 217 3.59 24.31 14.41
N LYS A 218 4.07 24.31 15.65
CA LYS A 218 5.30 23.64 16.07
C LYS A 218 4.98 22.40 16.88
N ILE A 219 5.79 21.35 16.71
CA ILE A 219 5.74 20.13 17.54
C ILE A 219 7.12 19.85 18.12
N LEU A 220 7.20 19.21 19.28
CA LEU A 220 8.50 18.89 19.90
C LEU A 220 9.21 17.81 19.10
N PHE A 221 10.52 17.99 18.87
CA PHE A 221 11.36 16.97 18.24
C PHE A 221 11.29 15.64 19.02
N ARG A 222 11.31 15.72 20.35
CA ARG A 222 11.19 14.58 21.24
C ARG A 222 9.95 13.73 20.93
N ASP A 223 8.78 14.35 20.81
CA ASP A 223 7.50 13.68 20.58
C ASP A 223 7.43 13.04 19.18
N VAL A 224 8.09 13.65 18.19
CA VAL A 224 8.26 13.07 16.85
C VAL A 224 9.10 11.79 16.93
N ILE A 225 10.24 11.81 17.63
CA ILE A 225 11.09 10.64 17.79
C ILE A 225 10.38 9.52 18.58
N GLU A 226 9.57 9.86 19.60
CA GLU A 226 8.72 8.88 20.32
C GLU A 226 7.70 8.23 19.38
N SER A 227 7.07 9.00 18.50
CA SER A 227 6.14 8.49 17.49
C SER A 227 6.85 7.57 16.48
N ILE A 228 8.06 7.93 16.05
CA ILE A 228 8.86 7.08 15.15
C ILE A 228 9.24 5.77 15.84
N ARG A 229 9.70 5.80 17.10
CA ARG A 229 10.00 4.59 17.89
C ARG A 229 8.83 3.62 17.87
N ASP A 230 7.62 4.12 18.11
CA ASP A 230 6.44 3.28 18.28
C ASP A 230 5.93 2.70 16.95
N TYR A 231 6.12 3.38 15.82
CA TYR A 231 5.48 3.03 14.55
C TYR A 231 6.44 2.63 13.41
N ALA A 232 7.74 2.88 13.53
CA ALA A 232 8.73 2.66 12.46
C ALA A 232 8.61 1.30 11.79
N PHE A 233 8.40 0.23 12.57
CA PHE A 233 8.41 -1.14 12.07
C PHE A 233 7.08 -1.89 12.18
N LYS A 234 5.96 -1.21 12.45
CA LYS A 234 4.64 -1.86 12.57
C LYS A 234 4.13 -2.47 11.26
N ARG A 235 4.47 -1.88 10.12
CA ARG A 235 4.00 -2.31 8.79
C ARG A 235 5.08 -2.93 7.91
N SER A 236 6.34 -2.63 8.18
CA SER A 236 7.48 -3.14 7.41
C SER A 236 8.70 -3.27 8.33
N PRO A 237 9.44 -4.39 8.27
CA PRO A 237 10.64 -4.57 9.08
C PRO A 237 11.87 -3.87 8.51
N TYR A 238 11.79 -3.33 7.29
CA TYR A 238 12.91 -2.69 6.59
C TYR A 238 13.25 -1.31 7.18
N PRO A 239 14.50 -0.84 7.01
CA PRO A 239 15.00 0.36 7.68
C PRO A 239 14.14 1.60 7.44
N VAL A 240 14.12 2.49 8.43
CA VAL A 240 13.54 3.84 8.32
C VAL A 240 14.65 4.86 8.29
N ILE A 241 14.60 5.81 7.36
CA ILE A 241 15.54 6.91 7.20
C ILE A 241 14.90 8.18 7.75
N LEU A 242 15.62 8.87 8.63
CA LEU A 242 15.29 10.21 9.11
C LEU A 242 16.09 11.21 8.29
N SER A 243 15.43 11.98 7.44
CA SER A 243 16.01 13.13 6.75
C SER A 243 15.94 14.32 7.70
N LEU A 244 17.08 14.70 8.27
CA LEU A 244 17.17 15.84 9.19
C LEU A 244 17.62 17.07 8.42
N GLU A 245 16.74 18.07 8.35
CA GLU A 245 17.09 19.43 8.00
C GLU A 245 17.32 20.19 9.31
N ASN A 246 18.56 20.62 9.56
CA ASN A 246 19.00 21.02 10.89
C ASN A 246 19.38 22.50 10.95
N HIS A 247 18.56 23.28 11.65
CA HIS A 247 18.72 24.71 11.91
C HIS A 247 18.99 25.00 13.39
N CYS A 248 19.32 23.98 14.19
CA CYS A 248 19.58 24.12 15.61
C CYS A 248 21.03 24.53 15.90
N GLY A 249 21.27 25.34 16.94
CA GLY A 249 22.60 25.56 17.49
C GLY A 249 23.18 24.31 18.16
N LEU A 250 24.50 24.30 18.42
CA LEU A 250 25.23 23.12 18.91
C LEU A 250 24.64 22.50 20.20
N GLU A 251 24.12 23.33 21.10
CA GLU A 251 23.50 22.87 22.35
C GLU A 251 22.22 22.06 22.07
N GLN A 252 21.35 22.59 21.21
CA GLN A 252 20.11 21.90 20.84
C GLN A 252 20.37 20.72 19.90
N GLN A 253 21.42 20.74 19.07
CA GLN A 253 21.88 19.56 18.33
C GLN A 253 22.31 18.42 19.27
N ALA A 254 23.03 18.75 20.36
CA ALA A 254 23.37 17.77 21.38
C ALA A 254 22.11 17.22 22.08
N THR A 255 21.09 18.06 22.29
CA THR A 255 19.77 17.61 22.75
C THR A 255 19.07 16.68 21.77
N MET A 256 19.04 16.99 20.47
CA MET A 256 18.49 16.10 19.44
C MET A 256 19.18 14.73 19.44
N ALA A 257 20.51 14.72 19.47
CA ALA A 257 21.29 13.48 19.52
C ALA A 257 21.00 12.65 20.78
N ARG A 258 20.85 13.32 21.93
CA ARG A 258 20.48 12.67 23.21
C ARG A 258 19.09 12.04 23.13
N HIS A 259 18.11 12.78 22.61
CA HIS A 259 16.74 12.30 22.43
C HIS A 259 16.70 11.08 21.50
N MET A 260 17.34 11.15 20.32
CA MET A 260 17.43 10.01 19.40
C MET A 260 18.07 8.78 20.05
N LYS A 261 19.23 8.94 20.71
CA LYS A 261 19.92 7.81 21.37
C LYS A 261 19.09 7.21 22.50
N THR A 262 18.44 8.03 23.31
CA THR A 262 17.66 7.58 24.48
C THR A 262 16.35 6.91 24.06
N ILE A 263 15.64 7.50 23.09
CA ILE A 263 14.30 7.04 22.70
C ILE A 263 14.38 5.87 21.73
N LEU A 264 15.22 5.95 20.69
CA LEU A 264 15.35 4.89 19.68
C LEU A 264 16.25 3.74 20.15
N GLY A 265 17.20 4.02 21.05
CA GLY A 265 18.08 3.01 21.63
C GLY A 265 18.74 2.13 20.56
N ALA A 266 18.57 0.82 20.68
CA ALA A 266 19.15 -0.17 19.75
C ALA A 266 18.58 -0.10 18.31
N MET A 267 17.45 0.58 18.09
CA MET A 267 16.91 0.81 16.74
C MET A 267 17.79 1.79 15.97
N LEU A 268 18.39 2.78 16.64
CA LEU A 268 19.24 3.76 15.99
C LEU A 268 20.56 3.12 15.55
N LEU A 269 20.91 3.26 14.27
CA LEU A 269 22.23 2.87 13.79
C LEU A 269 23.23 3.99 14.09
N THR A 270 24.13 3.77 15.03
CA THR A 270 25.13 4.76 15.48
C THR A 270 26.54 4.48 14.99
N GLU A 271 26.81 3.27 14.53
CA GLU A 271 28.12 2.83 14.07
C GLU A 271 27.99 2.14 12.71
N PRO A 272 29.04 2.20 11.86
CA PRO A 272 29.08 1.43 10.62
C PRO A 272 28.86 -0.07 10.87
N LEU A 273 28.34 -0.77 9.87
CA LEU A 273 28.21 -2.21 9.95
C LEU A 273 29.60 -2.87 9.81
N GLU A 274 29.94 -3.75 10.75
CA GLU A 274 31.10 -4.62 10.77
C GLU A 274 31.21 -5.43 9.47
N GLY A 275 32.38 -5.37 8.85
CA GLY A 275 32.66 -6.05 7.59
C GLY A 275 31.99 -5.42 6.36
N GLN A 276 31.28 -4.30 6.50
CA GLN A 276 30.74 -3.56 5.37
C GLN A 276 31.84 -2.76 4.67
N ASP A 277 31.90 -2.87 3.36
CA ASP A 277 32.72 -2.00 2.52
C ASP A 277 32.20 -0.55 2.59
N PRO A 278 33.02 0.43 3.02
CA PRO A 278 32.63 1.84 3.08
C PRO A 278 32.19 2.44 1.75
N HIS A 279 32.58 1.84 0.61
CA HIS A 279 32.22 2.30 -0.72
C HIS A 279 30.83 1.81 -1.19
N ASN A 280 30.21 0.88 -0.46
CA ASN A 280 28.93 0.27 -0.83
C ASN A 280 27.88 0.50 0.26
N LEU A 281 26.68 0.95 -0.14
CA LEU A 281 25.57 1.05 0.80
C LEU A 281 25.12 -0.35 1.27
N PRO A 282 24.65 -0.48 2.52
CA PRO A 282 24.21 -1.77 3.03
C PRO A 282 22.91 -2.20 2.34
N SER A 283 22.61 -3.50 2.37
CA SER A 283 21.35 -4.04 1.85
C SER A 283 20.23 -3.98 2.90
N PRO A 284 18.95 -3.87 2.48
CA PRO A 284 17.81 -4.01 3.39
C PRO A 284 17.76 -5.37 4.12
N GLU A 285 18.26 -6.44 3.48
CA GLU A 285 18.24 -7.82 3.98
C GLU A 285 19.64 -8.47 3.92
N VAL A 286 19.85 -9.52 4.73
CA VAL A 286 21.10 -10.28 4.83
C VAL A 286 21.36 -11.09 3.56
N ARG A 287 22.60 -11.10 3.08
CA ARG A 287 23.13 -12.20 2.26
C ARG A 287 23.44 -13.36 3.19
N THR A 288 22.62 -14.40 3.23
CA THR A 288 23.03 -15.64 3.89
C THR A 288 24.20 -16.21 3.11
N ALA A 289 25.42 -16.04 3.63
CA ALA A 289 26.55 -16.79 3.14
C ALA A 289 26.28 -18.27 3.47
N THR A 290 25.82 -19.04 2.49
CA THR A 290 25.88 -20.49 2.55
C THR A 290 27.36 -20.85 2.66
N CYS A 291 27.76 -21.35 3.82
CA CYS A 291 29.10 -21.88 4.03
C CYS A 291 29.35 -22.93 2.92
N PRO A 292 30.43 -22.84 2.12
CA PRO A 292 30.72 -23.88 1.14
C PRO A 292 30.93 -25.22 1.88
N PRO A 293 30.51 -26.36 1.30
CA PRO A 293 30.70 -27.65 1.94
C PRO A 293 32.20 -27.86 2.21
N ARG A 294 32.51 -28.15 3.47
CA ARG A 294 33.84 -28.29 4.06
C ARG A 294 34.84 -28.97 3.13
N CYS A 295 36.05 -28.40 3.04
CA CYS A 295 37.23 -29.20 2.72
C CYS A 295 37.38 -30.31 3.76
N PRO A 296 37.62 -31.57 3.37
CA PRO A 296 37.94 -32.61 4.32
C PRO A 296 39.37 -32.33 4.80
N HIS A 297 39.57 -32.13 6.10
CA HIS A 297 40.71 -32.62 6.90
C HIS A 297 40.69 -31.96 8.30
N GLY A 298 40.46 -32.78 9.34
CA GLY A 298 40.82 -32.46 10.72
C GLY A 298 39.66 -32.19 11.68
N PRO A 299 39.62 -32.83 12.87
CA PRO A 299 38.64 -32.53 13.91
C PRO A 299 39.15 -31.40 14.80
N SER A 300 38.57 -30.20 14.63
CA SER A 300 38.72 -29.12 15.60
C SER A 300 37.35 -28.45 15.77
N GLN A 301 36.82 -28.63 16.98
CA GLN A 301 35.73 -27.96 17.70
C GLN A 301 34.74 -27.06 16.93
N PRO A 302 33.41 -27.15 17.23
CA PRO A 302 32.45 -26.17 16.74
C PRO A 302 32.57 -24.89 17.57
N SER A 303 33.52 -24.01 17.23
CA SER A 303 33.53 -22.66 17.77
C SER A 303 32.43 -21.84 17.09
N ALA A 304 31.40 -21.56 17.88
CA ALA A 304 30.62 -20.32 17.94
C ALA A 304 29.96 -19.80 16.65
N TRP A 305 28.62 -19.84 16.70
CA TRP A 305 27.64 -18.86 16.19
C TRP A 305 27.75 -18.41 14.71
N PRO A 306 26.67 -18.47 13.91
CA PRO A 306 26.69 -17.81 12.61
C PRO A 306 27.01 -16.32 12.85
N PHE A 307 28.09 -15.84 12.23
CA PHE A 307 28.38 -14.41 12.10
C PHE A 307 27.10 -13.74 11.58
N LEU A 308 26.39 -13.05 12.48
CA LEU A 308 25.22 -12.27 12.15
C LEU A 308 25.72 -11.07 11.35
N LEU A 309 25.82 -11.24 10.02
CA LEU A 309 26.03 -10.13 9.11
C LEU A 309 24.96 -9.08 9.43
N GLN A 310 25.46 -7.90 9.77
CA GLN A 310 24.73 -6.83 10.41
C GLN A 310 23.54 -6.39 9.55
N GLN A 311 22.41 -6.18 10.23
CA GLN A 311 21.10 -6.08 9.62
C GLN A 311 20.63 -4.62 9.61
N LEU A 312 20.10 -4.13 8.48
CA LEU A 312 19.32 -2.90 8.47
C LEU A 312 17.86 -3.11 8.88
N LYS A 313 17.38 -4.35 8.94
CA LYS A 313 16.05 -4.63 9.47
C LYS A 313 15.93 -4.13 10.90
N GLY A 314 14.84 -3.42 11.17
CA GLY A 314 14.59 -2.80 12.47
C GLY A 314 15.53 -1.64 12.81
N LYS A 315 16.29 -1.12 11.84
CA LYS A 315 17.20 0.02 12.06
C LYS A 315 16.63 1.33 11.56
N VAL A 316 16.89 2.37 12.35
CA VAL A 316 16.63 3.77 12.03
C VAL A 316 17.96 4.40 11.64
N LEU A 317 18.00 4.95 10.44
CA LEU A 317 19.16 5.61 9.83
C LEU A 317 18.93 7.11 9.89
N VAL A 318 20.02 7.87 10.02
CA VAL A 318 19.96 9.34 9.99
C VAL A 318 20.71 9.83 8.76
N LYS A 319 20.01 10.57 7.92
CA LYS A 319 20.57 11.35 6.82
C LYS A 319 20.52 12.81 7.24
N GLY A 320 21.67 13.45 7.34
CA GLY A 320 21.78 14.90 7.50
C GLY A 320 22.70 15.48 6.44
N LYS A 321 22.70 16.82 6.28
CA LYS A 321 23.75 17.52 5.51
C LYS A 321 25.12 17.08 6.04
N LYS A 322 26.08 16.86 5.14
CA LYS A 322 27.42 16.36 5.46
C LYS A 322 28.02 17.26 6.55
N LEU A 323 28.20 16.73 7.76
CA LEU A 323 28.98 17.41 8.78
C LEU A 323 30.37 17.67 8.19
N PRO A 324 30.97 18.86 8.38
CA PRO A 324 32.37 19.05 8.06
C PRO A 324 33.17 17.91 8.73
N GLU A 325 34.22 17.42 8.06
CA GLU A 325 35.10 16.42 8.66
C GLU A 325 35.55 16.87 10.07
N PRO A 326 35.86 15.94 10.99
CA PRO A 326 36.22 16.30 12.35
C PRO A 326 37.31 17.37 12.34
N TRP A 327 36.95 18.56 12.80
CA TRP A 327 37.82 19.74 12.76
C TRP A 327 39.11 19.44 13.53
N GLN A 328 40.23 19.33 12.81
CA GLN A 328 41.55 19.61 13.38
C GLN A 328 41.65 21.12 13.51
N GLU A 329 41.86 21.66 14.71
CA GLU A 329 42.00 23.10 14.96
C GLU A 329 43.01 23.75 14.01
N PRO A 330 42.60 24.74 13.19
CA PRO A 330 43.53 25.65 12.56
C PRO A 330 43.42 27.03 13.19
N GLN A 331 44.58 27.61 13.49
CA GLN A 331 44.71 28.97 13.98
C GLN A 331 44.14 29.97 12.95
N GLY A 332 43.07 30.65 13.34
CA GLY A 332 42.62 31.96 12.88
C GLY A 332 42.54 32.21 11.37
N VAL A 333 41.36 32.01 10.77
CA VAL A 333 40.79 32.89 9.72
C VAL A 333 39.26 32.82 9.83
N THR A 334 38.61 33.99 9.84
CA THR A 334 37.16 34.15 9.75
C THR A 334 36.68 33.89 8.32
N SER A 335 35.71 32.99 8.11
CA SER A 335 34.93 32.91 6.87
C SER A 335 33.44 32.90 7.19
N VAL A 336 32.74 33.91 6.68
CA VAL A 336 31.28 34.04 6.69
C VAL A 336 30.78 33.38 5.40
N SER A 337 29.87 32.40 5.50
CA SER A 337 29.10 31.88 4.37
C SER A 337 27.91 32.80 4.09
N ASN A 338 27.67 33.11 2.81
CA ASN A 338 26.69 34.11 2.36
C ASN A 338 25.29 33.47 2.23
N PRO A 339 24.26 33.94 2.96
CA PRO A 339 22.90 33.37 2.92
C PRO A 339 22.17 33.54 1.58
N GLU A 340 22.60 34.49 0.75
CA GLU A 340 21.92 34.83 -0.51
C GLU A 340 22.04 33.75 -1.59
N GLU A 341 23.10 32.91 -1.55
CA GLU A 341 23.25 31.79 -2.49
C GLU A 341 22.32 30.61 -2.13
N GLU A 342 21.88 30.50 -0.88
CA GLU A 342 20.95 29.45 -0.43
C GLU A 342 19.49 29.78 -0.82
N GLU A 343 19.11 31.06 -0.82
CA GLU A 343 17.77 31.52 -1.25
C GLU A 343 17.54 31.31 -2.76
N GLU A 344 18.58 31.44 -3.60
CA GLU A 344 18.47 31.26 -5.06
C GLU A 344 18.25 29.79 -5.47
N GLU A 345 18.83 28.82 -4.75
CA GLU A 345 18.60 27.39 -5.03
C GLU A 345 17.18 26.94 -4.63
N GLU A 346 16.62 27.51 -3.55
CA GLU A 346 15.25 27.24 -3.06
C GLU A 346 14.16 27.75 -4.01
N GLU A 347 14.31 28.97 -4.54
CA GLU A 347 13.37 29.51 -5.53
C GLU A 347 13.37 28.70 -6.83
N GLU A 348 14.53 28.19 -7.26
CA GLU A 348 14.66 27.43 -8.50
C GLU A 348 14.04 26.02 -8.41
N GLU A 349 14.06 25.37 -7.23
CA GLU A 349 13.35 24.11 -6.99
C GLU A 349 11.83 24.30 -6.87
N GLU A 350 11.36 25.37 -6.21
CA GLU A 350 9.93 25.69 -6.15
C GLU A 350 9.35 25.96 -7.54
N GLU A 351 10.06 26.67 -8.41
CA GLU A 351 9.60 26.98 -9.76
C GLU A 351 9.45 25.70 -10.59
N LYS A 352 10.42 24.77 -10.50
CA LYS A 352 10.37 23.45 -11.16
C LYS A 352 9.20 22.58 -10.66
N LEU A 353 8.89 22.61 -9.35
CA LEU A 353 7.77 21.88 -8.76
C LEU A 353 6.41 22.47 -9.18
N GLN A 354 6.29 23.79 -9.25
CA GLN A 354 5.08 24.46 -9.74
C GLN A 354 4.85 24.20 -11.24
N GLU A 355 5.91 24.18 -12.04
CA GLU A 355 5.84 23.90 -13.47
C GLU A 355 5.47 22.43 -13.74
N GLY A 356 6.00 21.50 -12.94
CA GLY A 356 5.59 20.09 -12.93
C GLY A 356 4.10 19.88 -12.61
N ARG A 357 3.55 20.66 -11.67
CA ARG A 357 2.10 20.62 -11.35
C ARG A 357 1.23 21.20 -12.45
N ARG A 358 1.64 22.31 -13.07
CA ARG A 358 0.91 22.94 -14.18
C ARG A 358 0.88 22.03 -15.41
N THR A 359 2.00 21.37 -15.73
CA THR A 359 2.08 20.43 -16.86
C THR A 359 1.24 19.17 -16.65
N TRP A 360 1.16 18.65 -15.43
CA TRP A 360 0.24 17.54 -15.08
C TRP A 360 -1.23 17.93 -15.20
N GLN A 361 -1.63 19.11 -14.71
CA GLN A 361 -3.02 19.60 -14.83
C GLN A 361 -3.45 19.89 -16.28
N VAL A 362 -2.53 20.37 -17.13
CA VAL A 362 -2.81 20.57 -18.56
C VAL A 362 -2.97 19.24 -19.29
N ARG A 363 -2.16 18.22 -18.95
CA ARG A 363 -2.30 16.87 -19.53
C ARG A 363 -3.56 16.14 -19.08
N SER A 364 -4.00 16.31 -17.82
CA SER A 364 -5.25 15.72 -17.34
C SER A 364 -6.49 16.36 -17.98
N ASN A 365 -6.45 17.65 -18.31
CA ASN A 365 -7.58 18.34 -18.96
C ASN A 365 -7.67 18.11 -20.48
N GLN A 366 -6.60 17.62 -21.14
CA GLN A 366 -6.62 17.31 -22.58
C GLN A 366 -6.95 15.82 -22.89
N GLY A 367 -7.08 14.96 -21.87
CA GLY A 367 -7.35 13.53 -22.03
C GLY A 367 -8.81 13.12 -22.21
N CYS A 368 -9.78 14.00 -21.95
CA CYS A 368 -11.21 13.71 -22.07
C CYS A 368 -11.82 14.35 -23.33
N GLY A 369 -11.35 13.93 -24.51
CA GLY A 369 -11.91 14.30 -25.81
C GLY A 369 -12.35 13.04 -26.57
N ALA A 370 -13.65 12.76 -26.55
CA ALA A 370 -14.28 11.63 -27.22
C ALA A 370 -13.86 11.49 -28.70
N ARG A 371 -13.35 10.32 -29.09
CA ARG A 371 -13.32 9.89 -30.50
C ARG A 371 -14.57 9.04 -30.76
N GLY A 372 -15.52 9.62 -31.49
CA GLY A 372 -16.66 8.91 -32.07
C GLY A 372 -16.25 7.96 -33.21
N PRO A 373 -17.14 7.03 -33.59
CA PRO A 373 -16.81 5.95 -34.52
C PRO A 373 -16.67 6.47 -35.96
N ARG A 374 -15.69 5.94 -36.69
CA ARG A 374 -15.60 6.11 -38.15
C ARG A 374 -16.39 4.99 -38.83
N HIS A 375 -17.15 5.40 -39.86
CA HIS A 375 -17.95 4.57 -40.76
C HIS A 375 -17.17 3.45 -41.43
#